data_AF-A0A260YQW1-F1
#
_entry.id   AF-A0A260YQW1-F1
#
_cell.length_a   1.000
_cell.length_b   1.000
_cell.length_c   1.000
_cell.angle_alpha   90.00
_cell.angle_beta   90.00
_cell.angle_gamma   90.00
#
_symmetry.space_group_name_H-M   'P 1'
#
loop_
_entity.id
_entity.type
_entity.pdbx_description
1 polymer ?
#
loop_
_entity_poly.entity_id
_entity_poly.type
_entity_poly.pdbx_seq_one_letter_code
_entity_poly.pdbx_strand_id
1 'polypeptide(L)'
;MCMAGTRIAAGDFTIGDLILANTLLFQLSIPLNFLGSVYREVRQGLVDMNQMFSLLTLKPKIVEAPDARQLKITGNDITLKFEDVHFGYLPEKPILKGLNLEIPAGKKVAIVGGSGSGKSTIVRLLYRLYDTEHGTVRINGAETRELTLESLRQAISIVPQDSVLFHDTIFYNLAYGRPTATKDE
;
A
#
# COMPACT_ATOMS: atom_id res chain seq x y z
N MET A 1 -54.49 -21.66 14.33
CA MET A 1 -55.50 -22.48 13.60
C MET A 1 -56.64 -22.94 14.50
N CYS A 2 -56.39 -23.73 15.56
CA CYS A 2 -57.46 -24.16 16.48
C CYS A 2 -58.28 -23.01 17.08
N MET A 3 -57.63 -21.88 17.43
CA MET A 3 -58.32 -20.68 17.94
C MET A 3 -59.24 -19.98 16.92
N ALA A 4 -58.94 -20.07 15.62
CA ALA A 4 -59.81 -19.51 14.58
C ALA A 4 -61.00 -20.45 14.33
N GLY A 5 -60.77 -21.78 14.40
CA GLY A 5 -61.83 -22.78 14.30
C GLY A 5 -62.86 -22.67 15.44
N THR A 6 -62.44 -22.42 16.67
CA THR A 6 -63.37 -22.23 17.80
C THR A 6 -64.20 -20.96 17.68
N ARG A 7 -63.68 -19.89 17.07
CA ARG A 7 -64.41 -18.64 16.83
C ARG A 7 -65.38 -18.70 15.65
N ILE A 8 -65.07 -19.50 14.63
CA ILE A 8 -66.01 -19.80 13.54
C ILE A 8 -67.19 -20.61 14.09
N ALA A 9 -66.94 -21.58 14.97
CA ALA A 9 -68.00 -22.35 15.63
C ALA A 9 -68.88 -21.49 16.55
N ALA A 10 -68.34 -20.40 17.12
CA ALA A 10 -69.09 -19.43 17.91
C ALA A 10 -69.89 -18.40 17.06
N GLY A 11 -69.71 -18.40 15.72
CA GLY A 11 -70.38 -17.47 14.80
C GLY A 11 -69.69 -16.11 14.65
N ASP A 12 -68.57 -15.88 15.35
CA ASP A 12 -67.87 -14.60 15.37
C ASP A 12 -67.02 -14.37 14.10
N PHE A 13 -66.49 -15.44 13.51
CA PHE A 13 -65.57 -15.42 12.35
C PHE A 13 -66.12 -16.20 11.15
N THR A 14 -65.65 -15.86 9.96
CA THR A 14 -65.95 -16.57 8.71
C THR A 14 -64.84 -17.55 8.33
N ILE A 15 -65.12 -18.46 7.39
CA ILE A 15 -64.10 -19.36 6.79
C ILE A 15 -63.01 -18.53 6.07
N GLY A 16 -63.36 -17.36 5.53
CA GLY A 16 -62.40 -16.43 4.92
C GLY A 16 -61.35 -15.93 5.90
N ASP A 17 -61.73 -15.70 7.17
CA ASP A 17 -60.83 -15.25 8.23
C ASP A 17 -59.80 -16.34 8.61
N LEU A 18 -60.17 -17.62 8.50
CA LEU A 18 -59.23 -18.73 8.68
C LEU A 18 -58.17 -18.77 7.57
N ILE A 19 -58.60 -18.60 6.31
CA ILE A 19 -57.68 -18.55 5.16
C ILE A 19 -56.77 -17.33 5.29
N LEU A 20 -57.31 -16.17 5.66
CA LEU A 20 -56.53 -14.95 5.89
C LEU A 20 -55.47 -15.16 6.98
N ALA A 21 -55.87 -15.69 8.14
CA ALA A 21 -54.94 -15.95 9.25
C ALA A 21 -53.84 -16.95 8.86
N ASN A 22 -54.20 -18.01 8.14
CA ASN A 22 -53.24 -19.01 7.67
C ASN A 22 -52.25 -18.42 6.66
N THR A 23 -52.75 -17.67 5.67
CA THR A 23 -51.91 -17.02 4.66
C THR A 23 -50.94 -16.03 5.30
N LEU A 24 -51.41 -15.21 6.25
CA LEU A 24 -50.55 -14.27 6.99
C LEU A 24 -49.46 -15.00 7.80
N LEU A 25 -49.77 -16.15 8.42
CA LEU A 25 -48.79 -16.95 9.15
C LEU A 25 -47.71 -17.55 8.24
N PHE A 26 -48.09 -18.03 7.05
CA PHE A 26 -47.14 -18.52 6.05
C PHE A 26 -46.25 -17.39 5.52
N GLN A 27 -46.83 -16.22 5.22
CA GLN A 27 -46.08 -15.03 4.80
C GLN A 27 -45.07 -14.56 5.86
N LEU A 28 -45.37 -14.73 7.16
CA LEU A 28 -44.44 -14.41 8.23
C LEU A 28 -43.33 -15.46 8.41
N SER A 29 -43.61 -16.72 8.10
CA SER A 29 -42.66 -17.82 8.28
C SER A 29 -41.53 -17.81 7.25
N ILE A 30 -41.79 -17.35 6.02
CA ILE A 30 -40.78 -17.30 4.94
C ILE A 30 -39.63 -16.33 5.30
N PRO A 31 -39.88 -15.08 5.74
CA PRO A 31 -38.81 -14.15 6.10
C PRO A 31 -38.00 -14.57 7.33
N LEU A 32 -38.64 -15.24 8.29
CA LEU A 32 -37.98 -15.69 9.50
C LEU A 32 -36.87 -16.72 9.21
N ASN A 33 -37.02 -17.52 8.16
CA ASN A 33 -36.02 -18.52 7.78
C ASN A 33 -34.70 -17.90 7.31
N PHE A 34 -34.70 -16.71 6.70
CA PHE A 34 -33.46 -16.05 6.24
C PHE A 34 -32.78 -15.19 7.31
N LEU A 35 -33.46 -14.91 8.44
CA LEU A 35 -32.93 -14.00 9.46
C LEU A 35 -31.61 -14.50 10.07
N GLY A 36 -31.46 -15.83 10.17
CA GLY A 36 -30.22 -16.45 10.63
C GLY A 36 -29.03 -16.22 9.70
N SER A 37 -29.24 -16.29 8.37
CA SER A 37 -28.18 -16.01 7.41
C SER A 37 -27.81 -14.53 7.39
N VAL A 38 -28.80 -13.64 7.44
CA VAL A 38 -28.58 -12.18 7.52
C VAL A 38 -27.80 -11.80 8.78
N TYR A 39 -28.13 -12.37 9.95
CA TYR A 39 -27.37 -12.09 11.17
C TYR A 39 -25.89 -12.45 11.01
N ARG A 40 -25.61 -13.64 10.45
CA ARG A 40 -24.23 -14.09 10.20
C ARG A 40 -23.53 -13.20 9.17
N GLU A 41 -24.21 -12.83 8.09
CA GLU A 41 -23.66 -11.95 7.04
C GLU A 41 -23.35 -10.56 7.57
N VAL A 42 -24.23 -9.97 8.38
CA VAL A 42 -23.95 -8.67 9.03
C VAL A 42 -22.75 -8.77 9.95
N ARG A 43 -22.65 -9.83 10.76
CA ARG A 43 -21.49 -10.05 11.63
C ARG A 43 -20.20 -10.20 10.82
N GLN A 44 -20.22 -10.97 9.74
CA GLN A 44 -19.05 -11.15 8.88
C GLN A 44 -18.67 -9.85 8.16
N GLY A 45 -19.63 -9.14 7.59
CA GLY A 45 -19.41 -7.86 6.92
C GLY A 45 -18.77 -6.82 7.84
N LEU A 46 -19.13 -6.80 9.13
CA LEU A 46 -18.47 -5.93 10.12
C LEU A 46 -17.01 -6.33 10.38
N VAL A 47 -16.69 -7.62 10.37
CA VAL A 47 -15.30 -8.10 10.50
C VAL A 47 -14.47 -7.72 9.27
N ASP A 48 -15.01 -7.98 8.08
CA ASP A 48 -14.36 -7.65 6.81
C ASP A 48 -14.12 -6.13 6.69
N MET A 49 -15.11 -5.34 7.10
CA MET A 49 -15.02 -3.89 7.15
C MET A 49 -13.93 -3.41 8.12
N ASN A 50 -13.84 -4.01 9.31
CA ASN A 50 -12.77 -3.68 10.26
C ASN A 50 -11.38 -4.01 9.70
N GLN A 51 -11.23 -5.12 8.97
CA GLN A 51 -9.98 -5.46 8.30
C GLN A 51 -9.64 -4.44 7.21
N MET A 52 -10.60 -4.04 6.38
CA MET A 52 -10.41 -2.99 5.38
C MET A 52 -9.98 -1.66 6.03
N PHE A 53 -10.66 -1.23 7.10
CA PHE A 53 -10.28 0.01 7.81
C PHE A 53 -8.89 -0.07 8.44
N SER A 54 -8.45 -1.25 8.87
CA SER A 54 -7.10 -1.42 9.41
C SER A 54 -6.02 -1.03 8.38
N LEU A 55 -6.25 -1.30 7.08
CA LEU A 55 -5.34 -0.90 6.00
C LEU A 55 -5.28 0.62 5.83
N LEU A 56 -6.42 1.32 5.98
CA LEU A 56 -6.48 2.78 5.90
C LEU A 56 -5.75 3.47 7.07
N THR A 57 -5.58 2.77 8.19
CA THR A 57 -4.85 3.29 9.36
C THR A 57 -3.34 3.05 9.32
N LEU A 58 -2.83 2.32 8.31
CA LEU A 58 -1.40 2.08 8.16
C LEU A 58 -0.67 3.40 7.90
N LYS A 59 0.29 3.72 8.78
CA LYS A 59 1.13 4.89 8.62
C LYS A 59 2.34 4.53 7.74
N PRO A 60 2.67 5.35 6.72
CA PRO A 60 3.88 5.16 5.95
C PRO A 60 5.10 5.32 6.86
N LYS A 61 6.12 4.47 6.66
CA LYS A 61 7.38 4.57 7.42
C LYS A 61 8.23 5.75 6.97
N ILE A 62 8.19 6.08 5.68
CA ILE A 62 8.92 7.20 5.10
C ILE A 62 7.95 8.35 4.92
N VAL A 63 8.20 9.44 5.64
CA VAL A 63 7.40 10.66 5.62
C VAL A 63 8.33 11.82 5.30
N GLU A 64 7.84 12.76 4.49
CA GLU A 64 8.55 13.99 4.19
C GLU A 64 8.51 14.94 5.40
N ALA A 65 9.58 15.70 5.60
CA ALA A 65 9.56 16.78 6.56
C ALA A 65 8.51 17.84 6.13
N PRO A 66 7.84 18.53 7.06
CA PRO A 66 6.86 19.58 6.72
C PRO A 66 7.44 20.70 5.85
N ASP A 67 8.74 20.94 5.94
CA ASP A 67 9.51 21.93 5.20
C ASP A 67 10.41 21.30 4.12
N ALA A 68 10.08 20.08 3.67
CA ALA A 68 10.83 19.37 2.64
C ALA A 68 10.97 20.21 1.37
N ARG A 69 12.21 20.30 0.87
CA ARG A 69 12.57 21.14 -0.28
C ARG A 69 12.65 20.30 -1.53
N GLN A 70 12.47 20.94 -2.68
CA GLN A 70 12.75 20.26 -3.96
C GLN A 70 14.25 20.15 -4.18
N LEU A 71 14.68 18.98 -4.64
CA LEU A 71 16.05 18.77 -5.10
C LEU A 71 16.30 19.63 -6.33
N LYS A 72 17.25 20.57 -6.23
CA LYS A 72 17.68 21.39 -7.35
C LYS A 72 18.90 20.75 -8.00
N ILE A 73 18.71 20.28 -9.23
CA ILE A 73 19.81 19.76 -10.05
C ILE A 73 20.15 20.83 -11.08
N THR A 74 21.32 21.44 -10.92
CA THR A 74 21.89 22.40 -11.87
C THR A 74 23.05 21.77 -12.60
N GLY A 75 22.86 21.46 -13.88
CA GLY A 75 23.90 20.88 -14.73
C GLY A 75 24.18 19.40 -14.44
N ASN A 76 25.35 18.94 -14.88
CA ASN A 76 25.76 17.52 -14.80
C ASN A 76 26.65 17.22 -13.57
N ASP A 77 26.79 18.18 -12.66
CA ASP A 77 27.66 18.07 -11.48
C ASP A 77 26.85 17.56 -10.28
N ILE A 78 26.53 16.26 -10.28
CA ILE A 78 25.82 15.57 -9.19
C ILE A 78 26.79 14.73 -8.36
N THR A 79 27.09 15.19 -7.15
CA THR A 79 27.93 14.46 -6.18
C THR A 79 27.06 13.78 -5.14
N LEU A 80 27.32 12.49 -4.89
CA LEU A 80 26.63 11.71 -3.86
C LEU A 80 27.58 11.45 -2.69
N LYS A 81 27.07 11.56 -1.46
CA LYS A 81 27.87 11.31 -0.26
C LYS A 81 27.09 10.54 0.79
N PHE A 82 27.69 9.47 1.29
CA PHE A 82 27.27 8.74 2.49
C PHE A 82 28.26 9.10 3.60
N GLU A 83 27.75 9.58 4.73
CA GLU A 83 28.54 10.04 5.87
C GLU A 83 28.15 9.24 7.11
N ASP A 84 29.07 8.40 7.58
CA ASP A 84 28.92 7.50 8.75
C ASP A 84 27.57 6.77 8.80
N VAL A 85 27.19 6.14 7.68
CA VAL A 85 25.87 5.52 7.55
C VAL A 85 25.82 4.16 8.26
N HIS A 86 24.91 4.03 9.21
CA HIS A 86 24.52 2.76 9.84
C HIS A 86 23.08 2.41 9.49
N PHE A 87 22.86 1.15 9.14
CA PHE A 87 21.53 0.68 8.75
C PHE A 87 21.42 -0.84 8.80
N GLY A 88 20.30 -1.35 9.32
CA GLY A 88 19.82 -2.73 9.16
C GLY A 88 18.31 -2.76 8.88
N TYR A 89 17.82 -3.86 8.28
CA TYR A 89 16.36 -4.05 8.18
C TYR A 89 15.73 -4.48 9.51
N LEU A 90 16.55 -5.07 10.37
CA LEU A 90 16.22 -5.51 11.72
C LEU A 90 17.30 -4.97 12.67
N PRO A 91 16.93 -4.43 13.84
CA PRO A 91 17.88 -3.84 14.79
C PRO A 91 19.04 -4.79 15.18
N GLU A 92 18.75 -6.07 15.30
CA GLU A 92 19.73 -7.10 15.69
C GLU A 92 20.68 -7.53 14.56
N LYS A 93 20.46 -7.06 13.32
CA LYS A 93 21.24 -7.44 12.12
C LYS A 93 21.64 -6.20 11.31
N PRO A 94 22.62 -5.42 11.79
CA PRO A 94 23.15 -4.28 11.05
C PRO A 94 23.84 -4.74 9.76
N ILE A 95 23.53 -4.06 8.65
CA ILE A 95 24.10 -4.32 7.32
C ILE A 95 25.21 -3.32 7.02
N LEU A 96 24.93 -2.02 7.13
CA LEU A 96 25.91 -0.95 7.01
C LEU A 96 26.34 -0.53 8.41
N LYS A 97 27.65 -0.40 8.63
CA LYS A 97 28.28 -0.19 9.94
C LYS A 97 29.27 0.98 9.87
N GLY A 98 28.78 2.19 9.59
CA GLY A 98 29.60 3.39 9.42
C GLY A 98 30.16 3.56 8.01
N LEU A 99 29.32 3.35 7.00
CA LEU A 99 29.70 3.52 5.60
C LEU A 99 29.99 5.00 5.30
N ASN A 100 31.21 5.26 4.82
CA ASN A 100 31.61 6.53 4.24
C ASN A 100 31.93 6.30 2.75
N LEU A 101 31.19 6.96 1.86
CA LEU A 101 31.33 6.78 0.42
C LEU A 101 31.04 8.11 -0.28
N GLU A 102 31.92 8.51 -1.18
CA GLU A 102 31.71 9.67 -2.05
C GLU A 102 31.74 9.22 -3.51
N ILE A 103 30.71 9.59 -4.26
CA ILE A 103 30.60 9.36 -5.71
C ILE A 103 30.66 10.74 -6.36
N PRO A 104 31.81 11.11 -6.94
CA PRO A 104 31.96 12.39 -7.61
C PRO A 104 31.16 12.42 -8.91
N ALA A 105 30.77 13.62 -9.32
CA ALA A 105 29.95 13.80 -10.49
C ALA A 105 30.59 13.30 -11.79
N GLY A 106 29.72 12.84 -12.70
CA GLY A 106 30.11 12.35 -14.02
C GLY A 106 30.96 11.07 -14.00
N LYS A 107 31.19 10.46 -12.83
CA LYS A 107 31.95 9.20 -12.73
C LYS A 107 31.03 7.98 -12.76
N LYS A 108 31.52 6.94 -13.43
CA LYS A 108 30.94 5.59 -13.34
C LYS A 108 31.61 4.86 -12.19
N VAL A 109 30.86 4.59 -11.13
CA VAL A 109 31.35 3.87 -9.94
C VAL A 109 30.72 2.48 -9.90
N ALA A 110 31.53 1.46 -9.60
CA ALA A 110 31.08 0.10 -9.40
C ALA A 110 31.20 -0.26 -7.91
N ILE A 111 30.12 -0.76 -7.31
CA ILE A 111 30.12 -1.28 -5.94
C ILE A 111 30.08 -2.81 -6.02
N VAL A 112 31.17 -3.44 -5.62
CA VAL A 112 31.36 -4.90 -5.70
C VAL A 112 31.51 -5.52 -4.31
N GLY A 113 31.17 -6.81 -4.19
CA GLY A 113 31.27 -7.55 -2.93
C GLY A 113 30.40 -8.80 -2.94
N GLY A 114 30.64 -9.72 -1.99
CA GLY A 114 29.88 -10.97 -1.85
C GLY A 114 28.37 -10.75 -1.58
N SER A 115 27.57 -11.81 -1.67
CA SER A 115 26.15 -11.74 -1.28
C SER A 115 26.01 -11.24 0.16
N GLY A 116 25.02 -10.40 0.43
CA GLY A 116 24.80 -9.81 1.75
C GLY A 116 25.70 -8.63 2.13
N SER A 117 26.65 -8.21 1.27
CA SER A 117 27.56 -7.09 1.57
C SER A 117 26.93 -5.69 1.61
N GLY A 118 25.61 -5.58 1.44
CA GLY A 118 24.90 -4.29 1.51
C GLY A 118 24.79 -3.50 0.19
N LYS A 119 25.26 -4.02 -0.96
CA LYS A 119 25.20 -3.33 -2.27
C LYS A 119 23.81 -2.81 -2.62
N SER A 120 22.81 -3.69 -2.60
CA SER A 120 21.42 -3.32 -2.88
C SER A 120 20.85 -2.39 -1.83
N THR A 121 21.34 -2.47 -0.58
CA THR A 121 20.94 -1.56 0.50
C THR A 121 21.41 -0.14 0.24
N ILE A 122 22.63 0.07 -0.29
CA ILE A 122 23.12 1.40 -0.67
C ILE A 122 22.18 2.05 -1.69
N VAL A 123 21.76 1.30 -2.72
CA VAL A 123 20.82 1.80 -3.74
C VAL A 123 19.45 2.12 -3.13
N ARG A 124 18.95 1.27 -2.22
CA ARG A 124 17.67 1.48 -1.53
C ARG A 124 17.67 2.70 -0.61
N LEU A 125 18.80 2.97 0.05
CA LEU A 125 18.97 4.18 0.88
C LEU A 125 19.10 5.43 0.01
N LEU A 126 19.85 5.36 -1.10
CA LEU A 126 19.98 6.46 -2.05
C LEU A 126 18.62 6.88 -2.64
N TYR A 127 17.77 5.90 -2.98
CA TYR A 127 16.40 6.14 -3.47
C TYR A 127 15.38 6.41 -2.35
N ARG A 128 15.85 6.47 -1.09
CA ARG A 128 15.06 6.67 0.12
C ARG A 128 13.82 5.77 0.18
N LEU A 129 14.05 4.47 -0.05
CA LEU A 129 13.08 3.42 0.31
C LEU A 129 13.13 3.11 1.81
N TYR A 130 14.26 3.42 2.44
CA TYR A 130 14.49 3.37 3.87
C TYR A 130 15.25 4.62 4.29
N ASP A 131 15.03 5.10 5.50
CA ASP A 131 15.87 6.12 6.13
C ASP A 131 17.02 5.44 6.89
N THR A 132 18.13 6.15 7.06
CA THR A 132 19.29 5.68 7.83
C THR A 132 18.99 5.66 9.33
N GLU A 133 19.55 4.70 10.07
CA GLU A 133 19.45 4.67 11.54
C GLU A 133 20.42 5.69 12.15
N HIS A 134 21.61 5.80 11.56
CA HIS A 134 22.63 6.80 11.89
C HIS A 134 23.33 7.26 10.61
N GLY A 135 23.92 8.46 10.64
CA GLY A 135 24.58 9.07 9.49
C GLY A 135 23.60 9.63 8.46
N THR A 136 24.16 10.18 7.38
CA THR A 136 23.38 10.90 6.37
C THR A 136 23.73 10.49 4.95
N VAL A 137 22.74 10.60 4.06
CA VAL A 137 22.91 10.46 2.61
C VAL A 137 22.61 11.80 1.97
N ARG A 138 23.57 12.33 1.22
CA ARG A 138 23.52 13.66 0.58
C ARG A 138 23.63 13.56 -0.93
N ILE A 139 22.91 14.45 -1.61
CA ILE A 139 23.00 14.68 -3.06
C ILE A 139 23.26 16.17 -3.24
N ASN A 140 24.39 16.54 -3.83
CA ASN A 140 24.84 17.93 -3.95
C ASN A 140 24.84 18.70 -2.61
N GLY A 141 25.27 18.01 -1.55
CA GLY A 141 25.29 18.55 -0.18
C GLY A 141 23.93 18.60 0.52
N ALA A 142 22.82 18.51 -0.20
CA ALA A 142 21.48 18.44 0.38
C ALA A 142 21.20 17.05 0.94
N GLU A 143 20.70 16.97 2.17
CA GLU A 143 20.38 15.71 2.80
C GLU A 143 19.05 15.14 2.26
N THR A 144 19.04 13.86 1.90
CA THR A 144 17.87 13.19 1.30
C THR A 144 16.61 13.22 2.15
N ARG A 145 16.73 13.32 3.48
CA ARG A 145 15.60 13.42 4.42
C ARG A 145 14.90 14.79 4.39
N GLU A 146 15.62 15.84 4.00
CA GLU A 146 15.12 17.21 3.86
C GLU A 146 14.50 17.47 2.48
N LEU A 147 14.53 16.48 1.59
CA LEU A 147 14.03 16.60 0.23
C LEU A 147 12.63 15.97 0.08
N THR A 148 11.85 16.53 -0.84
CA THR A 148 10.63 15.87 -1.32
C THR A 148 11.00 14.59 -2.06
N LEU A 149 10.30 13.50 -1.76
CA LEU A 149 10.47 12.17 -2.33
C LEU A 149 10.27 12.19 -3.85
N GLU A 150 9.32 12.99 -4.34
CA GLU A 150 9.08 13.13 -5.77
C GLU A 150 10.33 13.68 -6.48
N SER A 151 10.87 14.82 -6.02
CA SER A 151 12.05 15.42 -6.65
C SER A 151 13.29 14.53 -6.54
N LEU A 152 13.47 13.84 -5.41
CA LEU A 152 14.56 12.90 -5.20
C LEU A 152 14.49 11.71 -6.18
N ARG A 153 13.30 11.12 -6.34
CA ARG A 153 13.11 9.91 -7.13
C ARG A 153 13.08 10.20 -8.63
N GLN A 154 12.56 11.35 -9.05
CA GLN A 154 12.64 11.80 -10.45
C GLN A 154 14.08 12.01 -10.91
N ALA A 155 14.99 12.36 -10.00
CA ALA A 155 16.40 12.53 -10.30
C ALA A 155 17.20 11.22 -10.45
N ILE A 156 16.63 10.07 -10.06
CA ILE A 156 17.35 8.80 -9.99
C ILE A 156 16.66 7.77 -10.87
N SER A 157 17.35 7.29 -11.90
CA SER A 157 16.91 6.14 -12.68
C SER A 157 17.48 4.85 -12.10
N ILE A 158 16.62 3.85 -11.88
CA ILE A 158 17.02 2.53 -11.38
C ILE A 158 16.70 1.48 -12.43
N VAL A 159 17.71 0.69 -12.78
CA VAL A 159 17.53 -0.55 -13.55
C VAL A 159 17.61 -1.71 -12.56
N PRO A 160 16.49 -2.40 -12.27
CA PRO A 160 16.48 -3.50 -11.32
C PRO A 160 17.21 -4.72 -11.89
N GLN A 161 17.65 -5.61 -11.00
CA GLN A 161 18.25 -6.90 -11.40
C GLN A 161 17.25 -7.76 -12.18
N ASP A 162 15.99 -7.81 -11.70
CA ASP A 162 14.88 -8.46 -12.36
C ASP A 162 13.87 -7.39 -12.79
N SER A 163 13.55 -7.33 -14.08
CA SER A 163 12.57 -6.38 -14.60
C SER A 163 11.15 -6.92 -14.45
N VAL A 164 10.23 -6.08 -13.99
CA VAL A 164 8.81 -6.39 -13.90
C VAL A 164 8.13 -5.91 -15.19
N LEU A 165 7.33 -6.78 -15.80
CA LEU A 165 6.49 -6.42 -16.94
C LEU A 165 5.03 -6.32 -16.50
N PHE A 166 4.39 -5.22 -16.86
CA PHE A 166 2.94 -5.09 -16.78
C PHE A 166 2.29 -5.98 -17.83
N HIS A 167 1.12 -6.54 -17.49
CA HIS A 167 0.28 -7.31 -18.40
C HIS A 167 -0.38 -6.39 -19.45
N ASP A 168 0.45 -5.87 -20.34
CA ASP A 168 0.11 -4.93 -21.41
C ASP A 168 1.09 -5.11 -22.58
N THR A 169 0.99 -4.24 -23.58
CA THR A 169 1.87 -4.18 -24.74
C THR A 169 3.32 -3.89 -24.37
N ILE A 170 4.24 -4.27 -25.28
CA ILE A 170 5.65 -3.91 -25.17
C ILE A 170 5.81 -2.37 -25.14
N PHE A 171 5.08 -1.67 -26.01
CA PHE A 171 5.12 -0.20 -26.07
C PHE A 171 4.72 0.44 -24.74
N TYR A 172 3.66 -0.06 -24.08
CA TYR A 172 3.27 0.42 -22.76
C TYR A 172 4.38 0.23 -21.72
N ASN A 173 5.00 -0.95 -21.69
CA ASN A 173 6.10 -1.23 -20.76
C ASN A 173 7.33 -0.36 -21.01
N LEU A 174 7.61 0.03 -22.26
CA LEU A 174 8.68 0.98 -22.60
C LEU A 174 8.32 2.41 -22.19
N ALA A 175 7.12 2.87 -22.57
CA ALA A 175 6.63 4.21 -22.27
C ALA A 175 6.40 4.44 -20.77
N TYR A 176 6.27 3.38 -19.96
CA TYR A 176 6.08 3.46 -18.51
C TYR A 176 7.16 4.30 -17.80
N GLY A 177 8.40 4.29 -18.30
CA GLY A 177 9.49 5.09 -17.72
C GLY A 177 9.25 6.60 -17.82
N ARG A 178 8.53 7.05 -18.86
CA ARG A 178 8.12 8.44 -19.04
C ARG A 178 6.79 8.48 -19.81
N PRO A 179 5.64 8.44 -19.12
CA PRO A 179 4.33 8.31 -19.75
C PRO A 179 3.95 9.45 -20.72
N THR A 180 4.62 10.59 -20.60
CA THR A 180 4.45 11.77 -21.46
C THR A 180 5.34 11.76 -22.70
N ALA A 181 6.15 10.71 -22.91
CA ALA A 181 6.99 10.57 -24.09
C ALA A 181 6.15 10.47 -25.36
N THR A 182 6.63 11.09 -26.44
CA THR A 182 6.07 10.90 -27.77
C THR A 182 6.41 9.51 -28.30
N LYS A 183 5.77 9.06 -29.39
CA LYS A 183 6.07 7.74 -29.99
C LYS A 183 7.48 7.63 -30.59
N ASP A 184 8.08 8.78 -30.93
CA ASP A 184 9.42 8.84 -31.51
C ASP A 184 10.53 8.79 -30.45
N GLU A 185 10.19 9.03 -29.18
CA GLU A 185 11.10 9.01 -28.02
C GLU A 185 11.03 7.68 -27.26
#